data_AF-C4YVA3-F1
#
_entry.id   AF-C4YVA3-F1
#
_cell.length_a   1.000
_cell.length_b   1.000
_cell.length_c   1.000
_cell.angle_alpha   90.00
_cell.angle_beta   90.00
_cell.angle_gamma   90.00
#
_symmetry.space_group_name_H-M   'P 1'
#
loop_
_entity.id
_entity.type
_entity.pdbx_description
1 polymer ?
#
loop_
_entity_poly.entity_id
_entity_poly.type
_entity_poly.pdbx_seq_one_letter_code
_entity_poly.pdbx_strand_id
1 'polypeptide(L)' 'MPSPYSYDLRKRVIQYIESGKRIIEASQVFNISRKVIYDWKKLKNPQL' A
#
# COMPACT_ATOMS: atom_id res chain seq x y z
N MET A 1 3.76 4.50 -17.79
CA MET A 1 4.90 4.82 -16.91
C MET A 1 5.19 3.62 -16.02
N PRO A 2 6.45 3.19 -15.87
CA PRO A 2 6.79 2.12 -14.93
C PRO A 2 6.45 2.57 -13.51
N SER A 3 6.14 1.62 -12.64
CA SER A 3 5.86 1.91 -11.23
C SER A 3 7.01 2.71 -10.61
N PRO A 4 6.78 3.92 -10.05
CA PRO A 4 7.82 4.67 -9.36
C PRO A 4 8.25 4.03 -8.03
N TYR A 5 7.52 3.01 -7.57
CA TYR A 5 7.77 2.32 -6.31
C TYR A 5 8.27 0.90 -6.56
N SER A 6 9.29 0.47 -5.79
CA SER A 6 9.81 -0.89 -5.87
C SER A 6 8.76 -1.93 -5.45
N TYR A 7 8.88 -3.15 -5.98
CA TYR A 7 8.00 -4.25 -5.62
C TYR A 7 8.10 -4.57 -4.11
N ASP A 8 9.30 -4.54 -3.55
CA ASP A 8 9.53 -4.79 -2.12
C ASP A 8 8.83 -3.77 -1.22
N LEU A 9 8.86 -2.48 -1.62
CA LEU A 9 8.16 -1.43 -0.88
C LEU A 9 6.65 -1.69 -0.87
N ARG A 10 6.07 -2.01 -2.03
CA ARG A 10 4.65 -2.39 -2.14
C ARG A 10 4.33 -3.57 -1.23
N LYS A 11 5.16 -4.62 -1.27
CA LYS A 11 4.96 -5.83 -0.46
C LYS A 11 4.99 -5.51 1.04
N ARG A 12 5.95 -4.71 1.51
CA ARG A 12 6.04 -4.29 2.92
C ARG A 12 4.83 -3.46 3.36
N VAL A 13 4.39 -2.52 2.52
CA VAL A 13 3.21 -1.67 2.81
C VAL A 13 1.95 -2.53 2.89
N ILE A 14 1.77 -3.48 1.96
CA ILE A 14 0.62 -4.39 1.97
C ILE A 14 0.66 -5.33 3.19
N GLN A 15 1.82 -5.89 3.54
CA GLN A 15 1.96 -6.71 4.75
C GLN A 15 1.65 -5.92 6.03
N TYR A 16 2.08 -4.66 6.09
CA TYR A 16 1.80 -3.77 7.22
C TYR A 16 0.30 -3.58 7.42
N ILE A 17 -0.48 -3.31 6.36
CA ILE A 17 -1.94 -3.17 6.47
C ILE A 17 -2.65 -4.50 6.72
N GLU A 18 -2.15 -5.62 6.18
CA GLU A 18 -2.71 -6.96 6.42
C GLU A 18 -2.50 -7.44 7.85
N SER A 19 -1.48 -6.94 8.55
CA SER A 19 -1.27 -7.16 9.98
C SER A 19 -2.28 -6.44 10.89
N GLY A 20 -3.28 -5.76 10.31
CA GLY A 20 -4.34 -5.04 11.02
C GLY A 20 -4.04 -3.56 11.29
N LYS A 21 -2.91 -3.04 10.80
CA LYS A 21 -2.56 -1.62 10.91
C LYS A 21 -3.37 -0.75 9.95
N ARG A 22 -3.58 0.51 10.31
CA ARG A 22 -4.40 1.43 9.50
C ARG A 22 -3.62 1.94 8.29
N ILE A 23 -4.33 2.19 7.18
CA ILE A 23 -3.75 2.82 5.97
C ILE A 23 -3.17 4.21 6.27
N ILE A 24 -3.75 4.94 7.23
CA ILE A 24 -3.25 6.25 7.67
C ILE A 24 -1.86 6.11 8.30
N GLU A 25 -1.68 5.10 9.17
CA GLU A 25 -0.38 4.83 9.80
C GLU A 25 0.63 4.37 8.74
N ALA A 26 0.23 3.49 7.81
CA ALA A 26 1.08 3.07 6.70
C ALA A 26 1.54 4.26 5.84
N SER A 27 0.65 5.22 5.59
CA SER A 27 0.97 6.44 4.85
C SER A 27 2.06 7.26 5.54
N GLN A 28 1.98 7.39 6.87
CA GLN A 28 2.97 8.11 7.67
C GLN A 28 4.30 7.33 7.78
N VAL A 29 4.25 6.03 8.06
CA VAL A 29 5.45 5.18 8.24
C VAL A 29 6.27 5.07 6.96
N PHE A 30 5.61 4.88 5.83
CA PHE A 30 6.29 4.67 4.55
C PHE A 30 6.44 5.96 3.72
N ASN A 31 5.90 7.08 4.20
CA ASN A 31 5.83 8.36 3.48
C ASN A 31 5.21 8.22 2.07
N ILE A 32 4.10 7.49 1.98
CA ILE A 32 3.38 7.22 0.73
C ILE A 32 1.97 7.78 0.84
N SER A 33 1.48 8.42 -0.21
CA SER A 33 0.10 8.90 -0.24
C SER A 33 -0.90 7.76 -0.03
N ARG A 34 -1.90 7.99 0.83
CA ARG A 34 -3.02 7.06 1.06
C ARG A 34 -3.65 6.59 -0.25
N LYS A 35 -3.75 7.46 -1.27
CA LYS A 35 -4.31 7.12 -2.60
C LYS A 35 -3.56 5.95 -3.25
N VAL A 36 -2.23 6.00 -3.24
CA VAL A 36 -1.38 4.95 -3.82
C VAL A 36 -1.57 3.62 -3.07
N ILE A 37 -1.68 3.69 -1.74
CA ILE A 37 -1.93 2.51 -0.90
C ILE A 37 -3.30 1.90 -1.20
N TYR A 38 -4.34 2.73 -1.40
CA TYR A 38 -5.65 2.26 -1.84
C TYR A 38 -5.59 1.60 -3.22
N ASP A 39 -4.87 2.19 -4.18
CA ASP A 39 -4.70 1.61 -5.52
C ASP A 39 -4.03 0.23 -5.44
N TRP A 40 -2.98 0.08 -4.62
CA TRP A 40 -2.33 -1.23 -4.42
C TRP A 40 -3.24 -2.25 -3.73
N LYS A 41 -4.04 -1.81 -2.76
CA LYS A 41 -5.04 -2.66 -2.11
C LYS A 41 -6.10 -3.13 -3.11
N LYS A 42 -6.58 -2.24 -3.97
CA LYS A 42 -7.57 -2.53 -5.02
C LYS A 42 -7.03 -3.51 -6.06
N LEU A 43 -5.77 -3.33 -6.47
CA LEU A 43 -5.10 -4.26 -7.41
C LEU A 43 -4.93 -5.66 -6.81
N LYS A 44 -4.75 -5.78 -5.49
CA LYS A 44 -4.63 -7.07 -4.81
C LYS A 44 -5.99 -7.77 -4.66
N ASN A 45 -7.05 -7.02 -4.33
CA ASN A 45 -8.42 -7.55 -4.17
C ASN A 45 -9.41 -6.76 -5.05
N PRO A 46 -9.62 -7.16 -6.31
CA PRO A 46 -10.52 -6.46 -7.23
C PRO A 46 -12.02 -6.60 -6.93
N GLN A 47 -12.42 -7.27 -5.84
CA GLN A 47 -13.81 -7.67 -5.55
C GLN A 47 -14.48 -6.98 -4.35
N LEU A 48 -14.17 -5.70 -4.09
CA LEU A 48 -14.98 -4.83 -3.22
C LEU A 48 -15.22 -3.48 -3.91
#